data_AF-A0A3A0EBY7-F1
#
_entry.id   AF-A0A3A0EBY7-F1
#
_cell.length_a   1.000
_cell.length_b   1.000
_cell.length_c   1.000
_cell.angle_alpha   90.00
_cell.angle_beta   90.00
_cell.angle_gamma   90.00
#
_symmetry.space_group_name_H-M   'P 1'
#
loop_
_entity.id
_entity.type
_entity.pdbx_description
1 polymer ?
#
loop_
_entity_poly.entity_id
_entity_poly.type
_entity_poly.pdbx_seq_one_letter_code
_entity_poly.pdbx_strand_id
1 'polypeptide(L)'
;MGVGQLLTMPLFFASNALYPLELMPGWLRVIAAVNPLTWLVDTLRGAMVVGGASVHPWSTSFAVLLLVFAVLLALASKLYPGLAR
;
A
#
# COMPACT_ATOMS: atom_id res chain seq x y z
N MET A 1 3.05 -18.74 11.29
CA MET A 1 2.85 -17.36 11.80
C MET A 1 4.08 -16.44 11.65
N GLY A 2 5.19 -16.84 11.01
CA GLY A 2 6.41 -15.99 10.96
C GLY A 2 6.54 -15.06 9.76
N VAL A 3 6.23 -15.54 8.55
CA VAL A 3 6.62 -14.84 7.31
C VAL A 3 5.79 -13.58 7.07
N GLY A 4 4.47 -13.65 7.27
CA GLY A 4 3.60 -12.49 7.09
C GLY A 4 4.01 -11.32 7.98
N GLN A 5 4.26 -11.57 9.26
CA GLN A 5 4.62 -10.53 10.23
C GLN A 5 6.03 -9.97 10.02
N LEU A 6 6.97 -10.80 9.57
CA LEU A 6 8.30 -10.37 9.13
C LEU A 6 8.25 -9.46 7.91
N LEU A 7 7.28 -9.64 7.02
CA LEU A 7 7.11 -8.79 5.83
C LEU A 7 6.35 -7.49 6.17
N THR A 8 5.37 -7.55 7.08
CA THR A 8 4.55 -6.37 7.43
C THR A 8 5.38 -5.22 8.00
N MET A 9 6.33 -5.51 8.91
CA MET A 9 7.12 -4.46 9.56
C MET A 9 7.98 -3.65 8.56
N PRO A 10 8.85 -4.26 7.73
CA PRO A 10 9.60 -3.55 6.69
C PRO A 10 8.70 -2.83 5.68
N LEU A 11 7.58 -3.43 5.27
CA LEU A 11 6.62 -2.78 4.36
C LEU A 11 5.96 -1.55 5.00
N PHE A 12 5.74 -1.57 6.31
CA PHE A 12 5.20 -0.44 7.05
C PHE A 12 6.24 0.70 7.17
N PHE A 13 7.51 0.38 7.46
CA PHE A 13 8.62 1.34 7.45
C PHE A 13 8.89 1.93 6.07
N ALA A 14 8.80 1.10 5.03
CA ALA A 14 8.93 1.51 3.63
C ALA A 14 7.64 2.12 3.06
N SER A 15 6.60 2.30 3.89
CA SER A 15 5.39 3.04 3.50
C SER A 15 5.47 4.47 3.99
N ASN A 16 4.69 5.35 3.38
CA ASN A 16 4.54 6.72 3.82
C ASN A 16 3.81 6.88 5.19
N ALA A 17 3.53 5.80 5.93
CA ALA A 17 2.83 5.85 7.20
C ALA A 17 3.65 6.43 8.35
N LEU A 18 4.90 6.01 8.50
CA LEU A 18 5.79 6.44 9.59
C LEU A 18 6.64 7.65 9.21
N TYR A 19 7.07 7.74 7.94
CA TYR A 19 7.92 8.82 7.45
C TYR A 19 7.27 9.53 6.24
N PRO A 20 7.25 10.88 6.22
CA PRO A 20 6.94 11.65 5.03
C PRO A 20 7.86 11.26 3.87
N LEU A 21 7.31 11.08 2.66
CA LEU A 21 8.06 10.76 1.43
C LEU A 21 9.18 11.77 1.16
N GLU A 22 8.99 13.01 1.60
CA GLU A 22 9.92 14.13 1.49
C GLU A 22 11.22 13.90 2.27
N LEU A 23 11.16 13.17 3.39
CA LEU A 23 12.30 12.87 4.27
C LEU A 23 12.99 11.53 3.94
N MET A 24 12.45 10.75 3.00
CA MET A 24 13.01 9.45 2.64
C MET A 24 14.22 9.58 1.68
N PRO A 25 15.28 8.74 1.84
CA PRO A 25 16.35 8.61 0.86
C PRO A 25 15.80 8.24 -0.51
N GLY A 26 16.40 8.75 -1.61
CA GLY A 26 15.86 8.58 -2.96
C GLY A 26 15.58 7.12 -3.37
N TRP A 27 16.42 6.18 -2.97
CA TRP A 27 16.21 4.74 -3.22
C TRP A 27 15.00 4.19 -2.46
N LEU A 28 14.77 4.64 -1.23
CA LEU A 28 13.62 4.24 -0.42
C LEU A 28 12.33 4.86 -0.95
N ARG A 29 12.41 6.08 -1.50
CA ARG A 29 11.27 6.75 -2.14
C ARG A 29 10.74 5.96 -3.35
N VAL A 30 11.63 5.35 -4.14
CA VAL A 30 11.23 4.48 -5.27
C VAL A 30 10.50 3.23 -4.76
N ILE A 31 11.03 2.58 -3.72
CA ILE A 31 10.40 1.41 -3.11
C ILE A 31 9.03 1.77 -2.51
N ALA A 32 8.95 2.91 -1.82
CA ALA A 32 7.72 3.41 -1.23
C ALA A 32 6.66 3.77 -2.28
N ALA A 33 7.05 4.30 -3.44
CA ALA A 33 6.12 4.64 -4.52
C ALA A 33 5.43 3.42 -5.15
N VAL A 34 6.15 2.29 -5.21
CA VAL A 34 5.61 1.01 -5.71
C VAL A 34 4.74 0.31 -4.65
N ASN A 35 4.91 0.65 -3.37
CA ASN A 35 4.17 0.02 -2.29
C ASN A 35 2.69 0.49 -2.27
N PRO A 36 1.69 -0.39 -2.49
CA PRO A 36 0.27 -0.02 -2.46
C PRO A 36 -0.18 0.54 -1.11
N LEU A 37 0.52 0.20 -0.01
CA LEU A 37 0.25 0.77 1.31
C LEU A 37 0.52 2.29 1.36
N THR A 38 1.43 2.80 0.54
CA THR A 38 1.69 4.25 0.45
C THR A 38 0.47 5.00 -0.07
N TRP A 39 -0.20 4.45 -1.07
CA TRP A 39 -1.42 5.03 -1.66
C TRP A 39 -2.60 5.01 -0.69
N LEU A 40 -2.72 3.92 0.08
CA LEU A 40 -3.74 3.79 1.13
C LEU A 40 -3.53 4.80 2.26
N VAL A 41 -2.29 4.96 2.72
CA VAL A 41 -2.03 5.83 3.86
C VAL A 41 -2.10 7.31 3.47
N ASP A 42 -1.74 7.66 2.23
CA ASP A 42 -1.92 9.01 1.69
C ASP A 42 -3.40 9.42 1.59
N THR A 43 -4.29 8.52 1.16
CA THR A 43 -5.75 8.78 1.15
C THR A 43 -6.35 8.80 2.55
N LEU A 44 -5.94 7.89 3.44
CA LEU A 44 -6.40 7.92 4.84
C LEU A 44 -5.98 9.21 5.54
N ARG A 45 -4.76 9.70 5.31
CA ARG A 45 -4.29 10.97 5.87
C ARG A 45 -5.10 12.15 5.36
N GLY A 46 -5.35 12.22 4.05
CA GLY A 46 -6.20 13.26 3.46
C GLY A 46 -7.65 13.20 3.94
N ALA A 47 -8.16 12.02 4.29
CA ALA A 47 -9.52 11.85 4.81
C ALA A 47 -9.64 12.12 6.32
N MET A 48 -8.63 11.78 7.11
CA MET A 48 -8.66 11.90 8.57
C MET A 48 -8.19 13.26 9.08
N VAL A 49 -7.34 13.96 8.33
CA VAL A 49 -6.83 15.28 8.71
C VAL A 49 -7.68 16.34 8.02
N VAL A 50 -8.37 17.18 8.80
CA VAL A 50 -9.11 18.32 8.26
C VAL A 50 -8.11 19.30 7.62
N GLY A 51 -8.18 19.46 6.30
CA GLY A 51 -7.22 20.25 5.52
C GLY A 51 -5.95 19.48 5.11
N GLY A 52 -5.90 18.16 5.33
CA GLY A 52 -4.81 17.32 4.84
C GLY A 52 -4.83 17.21 3.32
N ALA A 53 -3.79 17.70 2.67
CA ALA A 53 -3.59 17.47 1.25
C ALA A 53 -3.09 16.03 1.04
N SER A 54 -3.85 15.20 0.34
CA SER A 54 -3.28 13.99 -0.25
C SER A 54 -2.33 14.41 -1.37
N VAL A 55 -1.17 13.78 -1.43
CA VAL A 55 -0.19 14.03 -2.50
C VAL A 55 -0.73 13.51 -3.83
N HIS A 56 -1.54 12.44 -3.80
CA HIS A 56 -2.14 11.83 -4.98
C HIS A 56 -3.64 12.13 -5.10
N PRO A 57 -4.16 12.29 -6.34
CA PRO A 57 -5.59 12.35 -6.59
C PRO A 57 -6.28 11.10 -6.06
N TRP A 58 -7.41 11.29 -5.35
CA TRP A 58 -8.11 10.18 -4.71
C TRP A 58 -8.53 9.09 -5.71
N SER A 59 -8.93 9.50 -6.92
CA SER A 59 -9.28 8.59 -8.02
C SER A 59 -8.12 7.64 -8.39
N THR A 60 -6.89 8.16 -8.45
CA THR A 60 -5.71 7.36 -8.78
C THR A 60 -5.37 6.37 -7.67
N SER A 61 -5.44 6.80 -6.41
CA SER A 61 -5.20 5.92 -5.26
C SER A 61 -6.21 4.78 -5.18
N PHE A 62 -7.50 5.06 -5.37
CA PHE A 62 -8.52 4.01 -5.39
C PHE A 62 -8.36 3.06 -6.58
N ALA A 63 -8.00 3.57 -7.77
CA ALA A 63 -7.75 2.74 -8.94
C ALA A 63 -6.57 1.78 -8.72
N VAL A 64 -5.45 2.26 -8.17
CA VAL A 64 -4.28 1.43 -7.85
C VAL A 64 -4.61 0.37 -6.81
N LEU A 65 -5.31 0.74 -5.74
CA LEU A 65 -5.72 -0.21 -4.69
C LEU A 65 -6.65 -1.30 -5.23
N LEU A 66 -7.62 -0.93 -6.07
CA LEU A 66 -8.56 -1.87 -6.68
C LEU A 66 -7.85 -2.81 -7.67
N LEU A 67 -6.93 -2.28 -8.48
CA LEU A 67 -6.09 -3.07 -9.37
C LEU A 67 -5.28 -4.11 -8.60
N VAL A 68 -4.57 -3.68 -7.55
CA VAL A 68 -3.74 -4.57 -6.72
C VAL A 68 -4.60 -5.63 -6.04
N PHE A 69 -5.76 -5.24 -5.51
CA PHE A 69 -6.70 -6.19 -4.92
C PHE A 69 -7.18 -7.23 -5.94
N ALA A 70 -7.57 -6.81 -7.15
CA ALA A 70 -8.01 -7.72 -8.20
C ALA A 70 -6.90 -8.69 -8.63
N VAL A 71 -5.65 -8.21 -8.75
CA VAL A 71 -4.49 -9.03 -9.10
C VAL A 71 -4.21 -10.07 -8.01
N LEU A 72 -4.18 -9.66 -6.73
CA LEU A 72 -3.97 -10.57 -5.61
C LEU A 72 -5.11 -11.58 -5.49
N LEU A 73 -6.35 -11.16 -5.71
CA LEU A 73 -7.52 -12.03 -5.70
C LEU A 73 -7.45 -13.08 -6.82
N ALA A 74 -7.05 -12.68 -8.03
CA ALA A 74 -6.86 -13.58 -9.16
C ALA A 74 -5.68 -14.55 -8.95
N LEU A 75 -4.58 -14.09 -8.36
CA LEU A 75 -3.47 -14.94 -7.96
C LEU A 75 -3.90 -15.95 -6.91
N ALA A 76 -4.62 -15.50 -5.87
CA ALA A 76 -5.11 -16.36 -4.80
C ALA A 76 -6.08 -17.43 -5.34
N SER A 77 -7.03 -17.05 -6.20
CA SER A 77 -7.97 -18.00 -6.81
C SER A 77 -7.26 -19.04 -7.68
N LYS A 78 -6.20 -18.65 -8.39
CA LYS A 78 -5.38 -19.55 -9.21
C LYS A 78 -4.45 -20.45 -8.38
N LEU A 79 -3.88 -19.93 -7.29
CA LEU A 79 -2.94 -20.66 -6.42
C LEU A 79 -3.66 -21.60 -5.44
N TYR A 80 -4.89 -21.27 -5.04
CA TYR A 80 -5.69 -22.04 -4.08
C TYR A 80 -7.01 -22.56 -4.67
N PRO A 81 -6.99 -23.32 -5.78
CA PRO A 81 -8.21 -23.87 -6.37
C PRO A 81 -8.90 -24.90 -5.45
N GLY A 82 -8.20 -25.40 -4.43
CA GLY A 82 -8.69 -26.42 -3.48
C GLY A 82 -9.26 -25.90 -2.16
N LEU A 83 -9.25 -24.59 -1.87
CA LEU A 83 -9.77 -24.07 -0.60
C LEU A 83 -11.32 -24.06 -0.52
N ALA A 84 -11.98 -24.15 -1.68
CA ALA A 84 -13.43 -24.14 -1.82
C ALA A 84 -14.05 -25.55 -1.96
N ARG A 85 -13.29 -26.61 -1.66
CA ARG A 85 -13.77 -28.00 -1.61
C ARG A 85 -13.79 -28.52 -0.19
#